data_AF-A0A929VM25-F1
#
_entry.id   AF-A0A929VM25-F1
#
_cell.length_a   1.000
_cell.length_b   1.000
_cell.length_c   1.000
_cell.angle_alpha   90.00
_cell.angle_beta   90.00
_cell.angle_gamma   90.00
#
_symmetry.space_group_name_H-M   'P 1'
#
loop_
_entity.id
_entity.type
_entity.pdbx_description
1 polymer ?
#
loop_
_entity_poly.entity_id
_entity_poly.type
_entity_poly.pdbx_seq_one_letter_code
_entity_poly.pdbx_strand_id
1 'polypeptide(L)'
;SVSVLSQGVINAMIKALDYRDDFFFLDDSGKIKIDIPDDITQIQSMKMQTLADVLDINFQDLSKTYGKYIKLEVKEVGKNDKN
;
A
#
# COMPACT_ATOMS: atom_id res chain seq x y z
N SER A 1 1.65 1.20 -17.27
CA SER A 1 0.47 0.60 -16.61
C SER A 1 0.59 0.51 -15.08
N VAL A 2 1.79 0.55 -14.47
CA VAL A 2 1.95 0.56 -12.99
C VAL A 2 1.25 1.75 -12.31
N SER A 3 1.36 2.95 -12.89
CA SER A 3 0.75 4.19 -12.35
C SER A 3 -0.76 4.12 -12.19
N VAL A 4 -1.47 3.46 -13.12
CA VAL A 4 -2.93 3.31 -13.09
C VAL A 4 -3.35 2.33 -11.99
N LEU A 5 -2.61 1.23 -11.83
CA LEU A 5 -2.85 0.27 -10.75
C LEU A 5 -2.60 0.89 -9.38
N SER A 6 -1.52 1.67 -9.23
CA SER A 6 -1.23 2.41 -8.00
C SER A 6 -2.36 3.39 -7.68
N GLN A 7 -2.80 4.22 -8.63
CA GLN A 7 -3.88 5.19 -8.41
C GLN A 7 -5.21 4.52 -8.03
N GLY A 8 -5.54 3.39 -8.68
CA GLY A 8 -6.76 2.64 -8.37
C GLY A 8 -6.80 2.17 -6.93
N VAL A 9 -5.69 1.62 -6.42
CA VAL A 9 -5.65 1.16 -5.04
C VAL A 9 -5.53 2.28 -4.03
N ILE A 10 -4.77 3.33 -4.31
CA ILE A 10 -4.72 4.51 -3.43
C ILE A 10 -6.14 5.07 -3.22
N ASN A 11 -6.92 5.20 -4.30
CA ASN A 11 -8.31 5.65 -4.19
C ASN A 11 -9.20 4.70 -3.38
N ALA A 12 -8.95 3.39 -3.44
CA ALA A 12 -9.67 2.41 -2.62
C ALA A 12 -9.26 2.50 -1.14
N MET A 13 -7.98 2.74 -0.85
CA MET A 13 -7.46 2.95 0.51
C MET A 13 -8.01 4.23 1.13
N ILE A 14 -8.09 5.32 0.37
CA ILE A 14 -8.70 6.58 0.81
C ILE A 14 -10.16 6.32 1.24
N LYS A 15 -10.92 5.58 0.42
CA LYS A 15 -12.30 5.20 0.78
C LYS A 15 -12.39 4.25 1.97
N ALA A 16 -11.41 3.36 2.14
CA ALA A 16 -11.37 2.43 3.26
C ALA A 16 -11.10 3.13 4.60
N LEU A 17 -10.40 4.27 4.56
CA LEU A 17 -10.08 5.13 5.70
C LEU A 17 -11.00 6.35 5.80
N ASP A 18 -12.26 6.21 5.37
CA ASP A 18 -13.30 7.24 5.44
C ASP A 18 -12.85 8.59 4.85
N TYR A 19 -12.19 8.53 3.70
CA TYR A 19 -11.70 9.66 2.92
C TYR A 19 -10.54 10.46 3.55
N ARG A 20 -9.84 9.89 4.53
CA ARG A 20 -8.51 10.38 4.93
C ARG A 20 -7.54 10.26 3.76
N ASP A 21 -6.57 11.17 3.68
CA ASP A 21 -5.48 11.17 2.70
C ASP A 21 -4.10 11.42 3.32
N ASP A 22 -4.05 11.63 4.65
CA ASP A 22 -2.85 11.92 5.44
C ASP A 22 -1.86 10.76 5.54
N PHE A 23 -2.21 9.59 5.00
CA PHE A 23 -1.39 8.40 4.95
C PHE A 23 -0.62 8.25 3.62
N PHE A 24 -0.93 9.05 2.60
CA PHE A 24 -0.36 8.92 1.26
C PHE A 24 0.53 10.12 0.89
N PHE A 25 1.75 9.83 0.44
CA PHE A 25 2.70 10.85 0.00
C PHE A 25 3.26 10.47 -1.38
N LEU A 26 3.24 11.43 -2.30
CA LEU A 26 3.94 11.35 -3.58
C LEU A 26 5.03 12.41 -3.57
N ASP A 27 6.27 12.01 -3.79
CA ASP A 27 7.37 12.96 -4.00
C ASP A 27 7.63 13.23 -5.49
N ASP A 28 8.41 14.27 -5.76
CA ASP A 28 8.77 14.71 -7.11
C ASP A 28 9.63 13.68 -7.87
N SER A 29 10.17 12.67 -7.18
CA SER A 29 10.90 11.55 -7.80
C SER A 29 9.98 10.45 -8.32
N GLY A 30 8.67 10.59 -8.13
CA GLY A 30 7.66 9.60 -8.48
C GLY A 30 7.56 8.46 -7.46
N LYS A 31 8.14 8.63 -6.27
CA LYS A 31 8.03 7.66 -5.19
C LYS A 31 6.74 7.88 -4.44
N ILE A 32 6.00 6.78 -4.29
CA ILE A 32 4.80 6.70 -3.46
C ILE A 32 5.18 6.12 -2.10
N LYS A 33 4.78 6.79 -1.03
CA LYS A 33 4.85 6.27 0.35
C LYS A 33 3.43 6.19 0.92
N ILE A 34 3.11 5.07 1.55
CA ILE A 34 1.84 4.80 2.21
C ILE A 34 2.17 4.46 3.68
N ASP A 35 1.78 5.30 4.62
CA ASP A 35 1.95 5.11 6.07
C ASP A 35 0.57 4.99 6.73
N ILE A 36 0.13 3.76 7.01
CA ILE A 36 -1.18 3.53 7.64
C ILE A 36 -1.17 4.08 9.08
N PRO A 37 -2.15 4.91 9.47
CA PRO A 37 -2.20 5.45 10.83
C PRO A 37 -2.50 4.38 11.87
N ASP A 38 -1.93 4.51 13.07
CA ASP A 38 -2.23 3.62 14.20
C ASP A 38 -3.63 3.86 14.79
N ASP A 39 -4.24 5.02 14.51
CA ASP A 39 -5.50 5.48 15.08
C ASP A 39 -6.75 5.12 14.24
N ILE A 40 -6.72 3.96 13.60
CA ILE A 40 -7.84 3.45 12.79
C ILE A 40 -8.73 2.48 13.56
N THR A 41 -10.02 2.46 13.23
CA THR A 41 -10.98 1.49 13.77
C THR A 41 -10.67 0.07 13.29
N GLN A 42 -11.16 -0.94 14.01
CA GLN A 42 -11.01 -2.34 13.60
C GLN A 42 -11.57 -2.61 12.19
N ILE A 43 -12.70 -1.98 11.84
CA ILE A 43 -13.32 -2.12 10.51
C ILE A 43 -12.42 -1.50 9.43
N GLN A 44 -11.85 -0.33 9.68
CA GLN A 44 -10.90 0.33 8.77
C GLN A 44 -9.63 -0.52 8.60
N SER A 45 -9.10 -1.09 9.70
CA SER A 45 -7.94 -1.98 9.66
C SER A 45 -8.19 -3.22 8.79
N MET A 46 -9.33 -3.89 8.94
CA MET A 46 -9.68 -5.05 8.10
C MET A 46 -9.77 -4.68 6.61
N LYS A 47 -10.39 -3.54 6.28
CA LYS A 47 -10.47 -3.05 4.91
C LYS A 47 -9.07 -2.77 4.34
N MET A 48 -8.20 -2.15 5.12
CA MET A 48 -6.83 -1.85 4.70
C MET A 48 -6.00 -3.11 4.48
N GLN A 49 -6.13 -4.12 5.35
CA GLN A 49 -5.45 -5.40 5.15
C GLN A 49 -5.88 -6.05 3.84
N THR A 50 -7.18 -6.11 3.56
CA THR A 50 -7.69 -6.68 2.29
C THR A 50 -7.13 -5.94 1.07
N LEU A 51 -7.02 -4.61 1.12
CA LEU A 51 -6.45 -3.81 0.03
C LEU A 51 -4.94 -4.02 -0.11
N ALA A 52 -4.21 -4.17 0.99
CA ALA A 52 -2.79 -4.48 0.99
C ALA A 52 -2.52 -5.87 0.38
N ASP A 53 -3.34 -6.87 0.70
CA ASP A 53 -3.23 -8.22 0.14
C ASP A 53 -3.44 -8.21 -1.38
N VAL A 54 -4.42 -7.43 -1.87
CA VAL A 54 -4.66 -7.24 -3.32
C VAL A 54 -3.48 -6.55 -4.00
N LEU A 55 -2.83 -5.57 -3.34
CA LEU A 55 -1.62 -4.96 -3.88
C LEU A 55 -0.48 -5.95 -3.99
N ASP A 56 -0.25 -6.73 -2.94
CA ASP A 56 0.84 -7.70 -2.92
C ASP A 56 0.70 -8.70 -4.05
N ILE A 57 -0.48 -9.30 -4.22
CA ILE A 57 -0.77 -10.24 -5.33
C ILE A 57 -0.48 -9.59 -6.69
N ASN A 58 -1.02 -8.38 -6.93
CA ASN A 58 -0.85 -7.69 -8.21
C ASN A 58 0.61 -7.32 -8.47
N PHE A 59 1.35 -6.85 -7.46
CA PHE A 59 2.76 -6.51 -7.61
C PHE A 59 3.64 -7.75 -7.77
N GLN A 60 3.32 -8.86 -7.11
CA GLN A 60 4.00 -10.13 -7.32
C GLN A 60 3.86 -10.57 -8.77
N ASP A 61 2.64 -10.57 -9.32
CA ASP A 61 2.40 -10.95 -10.70
C ASP A 61 3.11 -10.03 -11.69
N LEU A 62 3.03 -8.71 -11.49
CA LEU A 62 3.75 -7.74 -12.31
C LEU A 62 5.28 -7.92 -12.24
N SER A 63 5.82 -8.19 -11.05
CA SER A 63 7.25 -8.41 -10.86
C SER A 63 7.73 -9.69 -11.55
N LYS A 64 6.90 -10.74 -11.61
CA LYS A 64 7.19 -11.97 -12.36
C LYS A 64 7.15 -11.72 -13.87
N THR A 65 6.14 -11.02 -14.38
CA THR A 65 5.98 -10.77 -15.82
C THR A 65 6.98 -9.74 -16.36
N TYR A 66 7.28 -8.71 -15.58
CA TYR A 66 8.10 -7.56 -16.00
C TYR A 66 9.32 -7.34 -15.10
N GLY A 67 9.91 -8.42 -14.56
CA GLY A 67 10.99 -8.36 -13.56
C GLY A 67 12.25 -7.60 -13.97
N LYS A 68 12.43 -7.34 -15.27
CA LYS A 68 13.49 -6.44 -15.77
C LYS A 68 13.27 -4.97 -15.37
N TYR A 69 12.02 -4.56 -15.17
CA TYR A 69 11.60 -3.18 -14.91
C TYR A 69 10.96 -2.98 -13.55
N ILE A 70 10.41 -4.04 -12.95
CA ILE A 70 9.69 -3.99 -11.68
C ILE A 70 10.35 -4.94 -10.69
N LYS A 71 10.78 -4.40 -9.55
CA LYS A 71 11.30 -5.17 -8.41
C LYS A 71 10.34 -5.01 -7.24
N LEU A 72 9.88 -6.14 -6.69
CA LEU A 72 9.12 -6.18 -5.45
C LEU A 72 10.05 -6.59 -4.31
N GLU A 73 10.07 -5.82 -3.23
CA GLU A 73 10.76 -6.15 -1.98
C GLU A 73 9.75 -6.13 -0.84
N VAL A 74 9.56 -7.28 -0.18
CA VAL A 74 8.71 -7.41 1.01
C VAL A 74 9.61 -7.55 2.23
N LYS A 75 9.37 -6.73 3.26
CA LYS A 75 10.05 -6.82 4.54
C LYS A 75 9.01 -6.88 5.65
N GLU A 76 9.02 -7.94 6.44
CA GLU A 76 8.24 -7.98 7.68
C GLU A 76 8.82 -6.96 8.66
N VAL A 77 7.97 -6.02 9.07
CA VAL A 77 8.28 -5.10 10.16
C VAL A 77 7.62 -5.66 11.41
N GLY A 78 8.37 -6.47 12.17
CA GLY A 78 7.93 -6.91 13.48
C GLY A 78 7.74 -5.70 14.39
N LYS A 79 6.67 -5.67 15.19
CA LYS A 79 6.57 -4.73 16.32
C LYS A 79 7.86 -4.87 17.13
N ASN A 80 8.62 -3.78 17.23
CA ASN A 80 9.59 -3.67 18.31
C ASN A 80 8.78 -3.64 19.60
N ASP A 81 8.58 -4.80 20.22
CA ASP A 81 8.33 -4.89 21.64
C ASP A 81 9.60 -4.40 22.34
N LYS A 82 9.71 -3.08 22.51
CA LYS A 82 10.69 -2.46 23.40
C LYS A 82 9.95 -1.52 24.34
N ASN A 83 9.64 -2.10 25.51
CA ASN A 83 9.53 -1.54 26.86
C ASN A 83 8.98 -0.11 27.00
#